data_AF-A0A8J4VUU9-F1
#
_entry.id   AF-A0A8J4VUU9-F1
#
_cell.length_a   1.000
_cell.length_b   1.000
_cell.length_c   1.000
_cell.angle_alpha   90.00
_cell.angle_beta   90.00
_cell.angle_gamma   90.00
#
_symmetry.space_group_name_H-M   'P 1'
#
loop_
_entity.id
_entity.type
_entity.pdbx_description
1 polymer ?
#
loop_
_entity_poly.entity_id
_entity_poly.type
_entity_poly.pdbx_seq_one_letter_code
_entity_poly.pdbx_strand_id
1 'polypeptide(L)'
;MCLSILLLLVFSTISFSQSVIEYVRRYPGKLPFKLEPGYIGVGDTDEVQLFYYFIESERSPANDPLVFWLTGGPACSGFSALAYEIAVTVNPYAWTQVANIIFIDAPVGAGFSYATTSEGYYTSDTKSAQKSYTFLRKWLLDHPQFLGNQLYIGGDSCSGLIVPMLVKHVLEGLEAGLRPRMQLQAAKYICHEDYVNYSINNTLRVTALQAECLLQINLAQILEPQCAYASGKPKEVEWNLRVQELKTMNYLLLETKLPELQCRGFTYVLAYKWLNDDIVRKALHVREVCI
;
A
#
# COMPACT_ATOMS: atom_id res chain seq x y z
N MET A 1 61.36 13.77 16.92
CA MET A 1 60.21 12.85 17.14
C MET A 1 58.95 13.70 17.21
N CYS A 2 58.25 13.87 16.10
CA CYS A 2 57.00 14.63 16.02
C CYS A 2 55.86 13.61 15.94
N LEU A 3 55.08 13.50 17.01
CA LEU A 3 53.99 12.53 17.12
C LEU A 3 52.72 13.16 16.53
N SER A 4 52.42 12.88 15.27
CA SER A 4 51.18 13.33 14.62
C SER A 4 50.00 12.52 15.15
N ILE A 5 49.12 13.17 15.92
CA ILE A 5 47.83 12.62 16.36
C ILE A 5 46.88 12.67 15.16
N LEU A 6 46.57 11.50 14.59
CA LEU A 6 45.58 11.36 13.54
C LEU A 6 44.18 11.36 14.19
N LEU A 7 43.50 12.51 14.17
CA LEU A 7 42.10 12.62 14.58
C LEU A 7 41.22 11.93 13.52
N LEU A 8 40.75 10.70 13.80
CA LEU A 8 39.75 10.03 12.98
C LEU A 8 38.40 10.76 13.15
N LEU A 9 38.09 11.65 12.22
CA LEU A 9 36.75 12.19 12.04
C LEU A 9 35.83 11.04 11.59
N VAL A 10 35.13 10.45 12.55
CA VAL A 10 33.98 9.58 12.26
C VAL A 10 32.92 10.50 11.65
N PHE A 11 32.77 10.44 10.33
CA PHE A 11 31.63 11.02 9.64
C PHE A 11 30.39 10.23 10.08
N SER A 12 29.68 10.73 11.09
CA SER A 12 28.29 10.35 11.34
C SER A 12 27.45 10.96 10.23
N THR A 13 27.28 10.23 9.12
CA THR A 13 26.22 10.50 8.15
C THR A 13 24.91 9.99 8.73
N ILE A 14 24.31 10.76 9.62
CA ILE A 14 22.88 10.60 9.94
C ILE A 14 22.22 11.93 9.59
N SER A 15 21.64 11.97 8.40
CA SER A 15 20.49 12.83 8.10
C SER A 15 19.86 12.37 6.79
N PHE A 16 18.95 11.38 6.86
CA PHE A 16 17.88 11.33 5.89
C PHE A 16 16.78 12.22 6.45
N SER A 17 16.70 13.46 5.98
CA SER A 17 15.55 14.31 6.27
C SER A 17 14.36 13.70 5.54
N GLN A 18 13.61 12.85 6.23
CA GLN A 18 12.31 12.40 5.78
C GLN A 18 11.39 13.60 5.64
N SER A 19 11.01 13.91 4.41
CA SER A 19 10.17 15.05 4.11
C SER A 19 8.72 14.70 4.37
N VAL A 20 8.27 14.98 5.58
CA VAL A 20 6.85 14.98 5.92
C VAL A 20 6.15 16.00 5.01
N ILE A 21 5.13 15.54 4.31
CA ILE A 21 4.32 16.34 3.41
C ILE A 21 3.14 16.90 4.19
N GLU A 22 3.10 18.22 4.24
CA GLU A 22 2.01 18.95 4.88
C GLU A 22 1.06 19.60 3.87
N TYR A 23 1.44 19.69 2.59
CA TYR A 23 0.67 20.35 1.54
C TYR A 23 0.77 19.58 0.24
N VAL A 24 -0.36 19.38 -0.44
CA VAL A 24 -0.37 18.86 -1.81
C VAL A 24 -1.32 19.68 -2.67
N ARG A 25 -0.94 19.91 -3.92
CA ARG A 25 -1.76 20.65 -4.89
C ARG A 25 -3.15 20.02 -5.00
N ARG A 26 -4.19 20.86 -5.00
CA ARG A 26 -5.63 20.52 -4.98
C ARG A 26 -6.22 20.02 -3.65
N TYR A 27 -5.44 19.96 -2.56
CA TYR A 27 -6.02 19.91 -1.22
C TYR A 27 -6.17 21.35 -0.67
N PRO A 28 -7.36 21.79 -0.22
CA PRO A 28 -7.54 23.13 0.32
C PRO A 28 -6.89 23.21 1.71
N GLY A 29 -5.63 23.61 1.77
CA GLY A 29 -4.88 23.87 3.01
C GLY A 29 -3.88 22.78 3.39
N LYS A 30 -3.52 22.73 4.67
CA LYS A 30 -2.63 21.72 5.25
C LYS A 30 -3.35 20.36 5.26
N LEU A 31 -2.66 19.28 4.92
CA LEU A 31 -3.19 17.92 5.06
C LEU A 31 -3.64 17.69 6.52
N PRO A 32 -4.77 16.99 6.75
CA PRO A 32 -5.31 16.79 8.08
C PRO A 32 -4.51 15.75 8.87
N PHE A 33 -3.58 15.07 8.21
CA PHE A 33 -2.69 14.04 8.76
C PHE A 33 -1.25 14.31 8.30
N LYS A 34 -0.28 13.76 9.04
CA LYS A 34 1.12 13.77 8.62
C LYS A 34 1.35 12.61 7.67
N LEU A 35 1.71 12.93 6.43
CA LEU A 35 2.08 11.95 5.41
C LEU A 35 3.59 11.98 5.22
N GLU A 36 4.21 10.82 5.28
CA GLU A 36 5.62 10.64 4.99
C GLU A 36 5.78 9.57 3.90
N PRO A 37 6.10 9.96 2.66
CA PRO A 37 6.43 9.00 1.64
C PRO A 37 7.93 8.69 1.63
N GLY A 38 8.27 7.52 1.12
CA GLY A 38 9.67 7.17 0.92
C GLY A 38 9.86 5.87 0.17
N TYR A 39 11.14 5.49 0.05
CA TYR A 39 11.56 4.22 -0.52
C TYR A 39 12.40 3.45 0.49
N ILE A 40 12.19 2.14 0.55
CA ILE A 40 13.10 1.21 1.22
C ILE A 40 13.62 0.21 0.19
N GLY A 41 14.94 0.10 0.10
CA GLY A 41 15.61 -0.90 -0.71
C GLY A 41 15.49 -2.29 -0.11
N VAL A 42 15.12 -3.28 -0.93
CA VAL A 42 14.97 -4.69 -0.56
C VAL A 42 15.51 -5.58 -1.68
N GLY A 43 15.76 -6.84 -1.34
CA GLY A 43 16.52 -7.77 -2.18
C GLY A 43 17.92 -7.97 -1.63
N ASP A 44 18.73 -8.79 -2.30
CA ASP A 44 20.08 -9.14 -1.82
C ASP A 44 21.05 -7.96 -1.99
N THR A 45 20.80 -7.09 -2.97
CA THR A 45 21.64 -5.92 -3.27
C THR A 45 20.85 -4.61 -3.23
N ASP A 46 19.69 -4.62 -2.56
CA ASP A 46 18.73 -3.51 -2.54
C ASP A 46 18.26 -3.09 -3.95
N GLU A 47 18.21 -4.07 -4.86
CA GLU A 47 17.87 -3.86 -6.26
C GLU A 47 16.38 -3.56 -6.48
N VAL A 48 15.52 -3.87 -5.51
CA VAL A 48 14.10 -3.49 -5.52
C VAL A 48 13.86 -2.35 -4.55
N GLN A 49 13.24 -1.28 -5.04
CA GLN A 49 12.90 -0.10 -4.25
C GLN A 49 11.39 -0.09 -4.04
N LEU A 50 10.94 -0.44 -2.83
CA LEU A 50 9.52 -0.42 -2.48
C LEU A 50 9.15 0.97 -1.95
N PHE A 51 8.15 1.58 -2.58
CA PHE A 51 7.58 2.86 -2.17
C PHE A 51 6.54 2.65 -1.07
N TYR A 52 6.45 3.60 -0.14
CA TYR A 52 5.45 3.58 0.91
C TYR A 52 4.88 4.96 1.19
N TYR A 53 3.70 4.96 1.80
CA TYR A 53 3.02 6.11 2.38
C TYR A 53 2.82 5.82 3.87
N PHE A 54 3.53 6.52 4.74
CA PHE A 54 3.33 6.43 6.18
C PHE A 54 2.42 7.55 6.66
N ILE A 55 1.36 7.19 7.37
CA ILE A 55 0.47 8.13 8.04
C ILE A 55 0.62 7.97 9.55
N GLU A 56 1.07 9.03 10.21
CA GLU A 56 1.21 9.04 11.67
C GLU A 56 -0.18 9.16 12.33
N SER A 57 -0.37 8.47 13.46
CA SER A 57 -1.64 8.52 14.20
C SER A 57 -1.96 9.95 14.67
N GLU A 58 -3.23 10.35 14.58
CA GLU A 58 -3.68 11.66 15.03
C GLU A 58 -3.85 11.75 16.55
N ARG A 59 -3.95 10.61 17.26
CA ARG A 59 -4.19 10.55 18.71
C ARG A 59 -2.91 10.45 19.52
N SER A 60 -2.19 9.34 19.44
CA SER A 60 -0.97 9.11 20.22
C SER A 60 0.01 8.24 19.45
N PRO A 61 0.81 8.82 18.54
CA PRO A 61 1.74 8.08 17.67
C PRO A 61 2.65 7.09 18.41
N ALA A 62 3.14 7.46 19.59
CA ALA A 62 4.02 6.63 20.39
C ALA A 62 3.33 5.43 21.08
N ASN A 63 2.01 5.49 21.29
CA ASN A 63 1.25 4.47 22.02
C ASN A 63 0.28 3.69 21.12
N ASP A 64 -0.14 4.29 20.02
CA ASP A 64 -1.11 3.72 19.09
C ASP A 64 -0.47 2.64 18.22
N PRO A 65 -1.20 1.60 17.82
CA PRO A 65 -0.65 0.50 17.04
C PRO A 65 -0.02 0.96 15.72
N LEU A 66 0.95 0.18 15.25
CA LEU A 66 1.49 0.26 13.90
C LEU A 66 0.79 -0.77 13.02
N VAL A 67 0.12 -0.32 11.97
CA VAL A 67 -0.56 -1.16 10.99
C VAL A 67 0.25 -1.16 9.71
N PHE A 68 0.68 -2.35 9.28
CA PHE A 68 1.30 -2.57 7.98
C PHE A 68 0.26 -3.10 7.00
N TRP A 69 -0.08 -2.31 5.98
CA TRP A 69 -1.18 -2.58 5.06
C TRP A 69 -0.71 -2.91 3.64
N LEU A 70 -1.17 -4.05 3.13
CA LEU A 70 -0.91 -4.55 1.77
C LEU A 70 -2.19 -4.46 0.93
N THR A 71 -2.21 -3.61 -0.09
CA THR A 71 -3.34 -3.58 -1.03
C THR A 71 -3.27 -4.75 -2.01
N GLY A 72 -4.40 -5.43 -2.24
CA GLY A 72 -4.49 -6.56 -3.18
C GLY A 72 -4.48 -6.16 -4.66
N GLY A 73 -5.07 -6.98 -5.54
CA GLY A 73 -5.03 -6.74 -6.98
C GLY A 73 -4.87 -8.02 -7.80
N PRO A 74 -3.69 -8.34 -8.36
CA PRO A 74 -2.33 -8.03 -7.89
C PRO A 74 -1.77 -6.65 -8.31
N ALA A 75 -0.80 -6.16 -7.53
CA ALA A 75 0.00 -4.96 -7.80
C ALA A 75 -0.78 -3.62 -7.84
N CYS A 76 -1.90 -3.51 -7.12
CA CYS A 76 -2.48 -2.20 -6.86
C CYS A 76 -1.58 -1.39 -5.92
N SER A 77 -1.61 -0.08 -6.07
CA SER A 77 -0.85 0.82 -5.19
C SER A 77 -1.46 0.83 -3.79
N GLY A 78 -0.61 0.87 -2.76
CA GLY A 78 -1.02 1.11 -1.37
C GLY A 78 -1.80 2.41 -1.20
N PHE A 79 -1.59 3.38 -2.10
CA PHE A 79 -2.33 4.63 -2.11
C PHE A 79 -3.85 4.46 -2.29
N SER A 80 -4.32 3.40 -2.94
CA SER A 80 -5.77 3.22 -3.08
C SER A 80 -6.44 2.95 -1.73
N ALA A 81 -5.78 2.20 -0.84
CA ALA A 81 -6.29 1.98 0.50
C ALA A 81 -6.27 3.27 1.33
N LEU A 82 -5.20 4.07 1.19
CA LEU A 82 -5.13 5.42 1.76
C LEU A 82 -6.31 6.28 1.26
N ALA A 83 -6.49 6.39 -0.06
CA ALA A 83 -7.45 7.29 -0.68
C ALA A 83 -8.92 6.86 -0.53
N TYR A 84 -9.22 5.55 -0.43
CA TYR A 84 -10.59 5.04 -0.62
C TYR A 84 -11.13 4.15 0.49
N GLU A 85 -10.26 3.59 1.32
CA GLU A 85 -10.66 2.56 2.27
C GLU A 85 -10.47 3.02 3.71
N ILE A 86 -9.27 3.52 4.01
CA ILE A 86 -8.81 3.64 5.39
C ILE A 86 -8.63 5.10 5.81
N ALA A 87 -8.32 6.01 4.88
CA ALA A 87 -7.69 7.26 5.29
C ALA A 87 -7.85 8.49 4.34
N VAL A 88 -9.02 8.86 3.80
CA VAL A 88 -9.20 10.25 3.32
C VAL A 88 -10.63 10.83 3.53
N THR A 89 -10.61 12.11 3.94
CA THR A 89 -11.66 13.06 4.38
C THR A 89 -11.99 13.00 5.86
N VAL A 90 -12.60 14.06 6.42
CA VAL A 90 -13.01 14.24 7.83
C VAL A 90 -13.97 13.13 8.23
N ASN A 91 -13.45 11.92 8.33
CA ASN A 91 -14.13 10.72 8.71
C ASN A 91 -13.78 10.51 10.18
N PRO A 92 -14.72 10.73 11.11
CA PRO A 92 -14.47 10.50 12.53
C PRO A 92 -14.14 9.03 12.86
N TYR A 93 -14.29 8.13 11.88
CA TYR A 93 -13.97 6.71 11.96
C TYR A 93 -12.73 6.30 11.15
N ALA A 94 -11.93 7.26 10.66
CA ALA A 94 -10.67 6.95 9.97
C ALA A 94 -9.72 6.20 10.91
N TRP A 95 -9.03 5.17 10.41
CA TRP A 95 -8.11 4.39 11.26
C TRP A 95 -6.91 5.21 11.71
N THR A 96 -6.56 6.27 10.97
CA THR A 96 -5.52 7.23 11.32
C THR A 96 -5.78 7.93 12.67
N GLN A 97 -7.04 7.99 13.11
CA GLN A 97 -7.42 8.50 14.43
C GLN A 97 -6.86 7.65 15.59
N VAL A 98 -6.51 6.39 15.34
CA VAL A 98 -6.14 5.44 16.40
C VAL A 98 -4.98 4.51 16.03
N ALA A 99 -4.34 4.70 14.87
CA ALA A 99 -3.23 3.88 14.42
C ALA A 99 -2.26 4.68 13.55
N ASN A 100 -0.98 4.31 13.64
CA ASN A 100 0.04 4.64 12.66
C ASN A 100 -0.06 3.63 11.52
N ILE A 101 -0.09 4.06 10.26
CA ILE A 101 -0.38 3.15 9.14
C ILE A 101 0.69 3.30 8.06
N ILE A 102 1.32 2.19 7.68
CA ILE A 102 2.24 2.11 6.54
C ILE A 102 1.49 1.42 5.41
N PHE A 103 1.22 2.15 4.34
CA PHE A 103 0.76 1.59 3.06
C PHE A 103 1.96 1.38 2.16
N ILE A 104 2.09 0.20 1.55
CA ILE A 104 3.19 -0.07 0.61
C ILE A 104 2.67 -0.32 -0.80
N ASP A 105 3.45 0.10 -1.78
CA ASP A 105 3.31 -0.33 -3.16
C ASP A 105 4.06 -1.65 -3.34
N ALA A 106 3.33 -2.78 -3.33
CA ALA A 106 3.93 -4.11 -3.50
C ALA A 106 3.04 -5.02 -4.38
N PRO A 107 3.63 -5.97 -5.14
CA PRO A 107 5.07 -6.22 -5.29
C PRO A 107 5.79 -5.14 -6.11
N VAL A 108 7.07 -5.37 -6.43
CA VAL A 108 7.83 -4.56 -7.39
C VAL A 108 7.02 -4.30 -8.68
N GLY A 109 6.99 -3.05 -9.15
CA GLY A 109 6.16 -2.61 -10.29
C GLY A 109 4.77 -2.11 -9.91
N ALA A 110 4.29 -2.34 -8.67
CA ALA A 110 3.10 -1.68 -8.16
C ALA A 110 3.38 -0.19 -7.89
N GLY A 111 2.43 0.68 -8.21
CA GLY A 111 2.51 2.12 -7.94
C GLY A 111 3.86 2.74 -8.33
N PHE A 112 4.60 3.28 -7.36
CA PHE A 112 5.92 3.87 -7.58
C PHE A 112 7.10 2.93 -7.27
N SER A 113 6.84 1.68 -6.89
CA SER A 113 7.88 0.68 -6.63
C SER A 113 8.51 0.16 -7.91
N TYR A 114 9.84 0.07 -7.93
CA TYR A 114 10.61 -0.31 -9.12
C TYR A 114 11.81 -1.18 -8.79
N ALA A 115 12.45 -1.76 -9.81
CA ALA A 115 13.75 -2.40 -9.67
C ALA A 115 14.80 -1.66 -10.49
N THR A 116 16.05 -1.68 -10.02
CA THR A 116 17.22 -1.13 -10.73
C THR A 116 17.82 -2.11 -11.74
N THR A 117 17.34 -3.36 -11.74
CA THR A 117 17.76 -4.44 -12.63
C THR A 117 16.54 -5.14 -13.23
N SER A 118 16.68 -5.72 -14.43
CA SER A 118 15.64 -6.54 -15.06
C SER A 118 15.25 -7.73 -14.18
N GLU A 119 16.24 -8.33 -13.51
CA GLU A 119 16.06 -9.52 -12.68
C GLU A 119 15.24 -9.19 -11.43
N GLY A 120 15.37 -7.98 -10.90
CA GLY A 120 14.63 -7.51 -9.72
C GLY A 120 13.11 -7.51 -9.91
N TYR A 121 12.63 -7.41 -11.16
CA TYR A 121 11.20 -7.49 -11.50
C TYR A 121 10.64 -8.92 -11.46
N TYR A 122 11.47 -9.97 -11.45
CA TYR A 122 10.99 -11.35 -11.32
C TYR A 122 10.52 -11.65 -9.90
N THR A 123 9.21 -11.57 -9.69
CA THR A 123 8.56 -11.73 -8.39
C THR A 123 7.57 -12.92 -8.37
N SER A 124 7.28 -13.40 -7.16
CA SER A 124 6.28 -14.41 -6.82
C SER A 124 5.65 -14.02 -5.48
N ASP A 125 4.56 -14.66 -5.07
CA ASP A 125 3.94 -14.40 -3.77
C ASP A 125 4.91 -14.57 -2.60
N THR A 126 5.71 -15.64 -2.64
CA THR A 126 6.77 -15.91 -1.64
C THR A 126 7.86 -14.84 -1.64
N LYS A 127 8.35 -14.44 -2.82
CA LYS A 127 9.35 -13.36 -2.94
C LYS A 127 8.78 -12.01 -2.47
N SER A 128 7.52 -11.73 -2.78
CA SER A 128 6.83 -10.51 -2.36
C SER A 128 6.72 -10.46 -0.84
N ALA A 129 6.25 -11.54 -0.20
CA ALA A 129 6.17 -11.65 1.25
C ALA A 129 7.54 -11.48 1.93
N GLN A 130 8.59 -12.12 1.41
CA GLN A 130 9.95 -11.97 1.92
C GLN A 130 10.46 -10.53 1.77
N LYS A 131 10.23 -9.89 0.62
CA LYS A 131 10.61 -8.49 0.37
C LYS A 131 9.84 -7.53 1.27
N SER A 132 8.56 -7.76 1.52
CA SER A 132 7.75 -7.00 2.48
C SER A 132 8.23 -7.18 3.92
N TYR A 133 8.72 -8.36 4.30
CA TYR A 133 9.34 -8.60 5.61
C TYR A 133 10.64 -7.80 5.75
N THR A 134 11.52 -7.86 4.75
CA THR A 134 12.77 -7.07 4.71
C THR A 134 12.47 -5.58 4.76
N PHE A 135 11.47 -5.11 4.02
CA PHE A 135 10.97 -3.74 4.08
C PHE A 135 10.64 -3.35 5.51
N LEU A 136 9.77 -4.11 6.18
CA LEU A 136 9.28 -3.75 7.51
C LEU A 136 10.39 -3.73 8.56
N ARG A 137 11.36 -4.65 8.45
CA ARG A 137 12.56 -4.63 9.30
C ARG A 137 13.38 -3.38 9.12
N LYS A 138 13.71 -3.02 7.88
CA LYS A 138 14.52 -1.84 7.58
C LYS A 138 13.79 -0.56 7.97
N TRP A 139 12.50 -0.46 7.65
CA TRP A 139 11.68 0.66 8.05
C TRP A 139 11.69 0.87 9.58
N LEU A 140 11.53 -0.19 10.37
CA LEU A 140 11.61 -0.09 11.84
C LEU A 140 13.01 0.23 12.39
N LEU A 141 14.08 -0.09 11.66
CA LEU A 141 15.44 0.36 12.01
C LEU A 141 15.61 1.86 11.75
N ASP A 142 15.02 2.36 10.67
CA ASP A 142 15.04 3.78 10.30
C ASP A 142 14.07 4.60 11.16
N HIS A 143 13.05 3.96 11.77
CA HIS A 143 12.04 4.60 12.62
C HIS A 143 11.99 3.96 14.02
N PRO A 144 13.07 4.08 14.82
CA PRO A 144 13.18 3.41 16.10
C PRO A 144 12.09 3.83 17.11
N GLN A 145 11.46 5.00 16.93
CA GLN A 145 10.34 5.46 17.74
C GLN A 145 9.11 4.55 17.67
N PHE A 146 8.95 3.76 16.59
CA PHE A 146 7.81 2.84 16.44
C PHE A 146 8.08 1.41 16.90
N LEU A 147 9.28 1.12 17.42
CA LEU A 147 9.66 -0.23 17.90
C LEU A 147 8.81 -0.71 19.09
N GLY A 148 8.27 0.22 19.88
CA GLY A 148 7.42 -0.09 21.03
C GLY A 148 5.97 -0.37 20.66
N ASN A 149 5.53 0.02 19.47
CA ASN A 149 4.13 -0.01 19.06
C ASN A 149 3.69 -1.45 18.76
N GLN A 150 2.45 -1.78 19.13
CA GLN A 150 1.84 -3.07 18.75
C GLN A 150 1.69 -3.14 17.23
N LEU A 151 2.23 -4.19 16.62
CA LEU A 151 2.24 -4.39 15.18
C LEU A 151 1.05 -5.26 14.74
N TYR A 152 0.28 -4.73 13.79
CA TYR A 152 -0.76 -5.42 13.05
C TYR A 152 -0.38 -5.49 11.58
N ILE A 153 -0.59 -6.64 10.95
CA ILE A 153 -0.34 -6.84 9.52
C ILE A 153 -1.67 -7.19 8.88
N GLY A 154 -2.07 -6.42 7.87
CA GLY A 154 -3.35 -6.58 7.20
C GLY A 154 -3.25 -6.29 5.71
N GLY A 155 -4.35 -6.51 5.02
CA GLY A 155 -4.48 -6.25 3.59
C GLY A 155 -5.84 -6.69 3.09
N ASP A 156 -6.18 -6.27 1.87
CA ASP A 156 -7.42 -6.61 1.20
C ASP A 156 -7.18 -7.51 -0.02
N SER A 157 -8.25 -8.12 -0.52
CA SER A 157 -8.23 -8.86 -1.80
C SER A 157 -7.10 -9.91 -1.85
N CYS A 158 -6.34 -9.99 -2.95
CA CYS A 158 -5.24 -10.97 -3.11
C CYS A 158 -4.14 -10.90 -2.04
N SER A 159 -4.04 -9.80 -1.27
CA SER A 159 -3.11 -9.71 -0.14
C SER A 159 -3.43 -10.71 0.96
N GLY A 160 -4.64 -11.30 0.97
CA GLY A 160 -4.98 -12.44 1.83
C GLY A 160 -4.05 -13.65 1.67
N LEU A 161 -3.32 -13.78 0.55
CA LEU A 161 -2.26 -14.80 0.38
C LEU A 161 -0.91 -14.32 0.94
N ILE A 162 -0.57 -13.05 0.73
CA ILE A 162 0.74 -12.48 1.10
C ILE A 162 0.83 -12.24 2.61
N VAL A 163 -0.24 -11.76 3.25
CA VAL A 163 -0.27 -11.43 4.68
C VAL A 163 0.12 -12.63 5.56
N PRO A 164 -0.45 -13.84 5.40
CA PRO A 164 -0.02 -15.01 6.18
C PRO A 164 1.44 -15.39 5.97
N MET A 165 1.95 -15.31 4.73
CA MET A 165 3.36 -15.61 4.42
C MET A 165 4.31 -14.59 5.07
N LEU A 166 3.93 -13.31 5.06
CA LEU A 166 4.66 -12.24 5.74
C LEU A 166 4.67 -12.46 7.25
N VAL A 167 3.52 -12.75 7.86
CA VAL A 167 3.42 -13.07 9.29
C VAL A 167 4.33 -14.23 9.67
N LYS A 168 4.37 -15.29 8.84
CA LYS A 168 5.28 -16.42 9.02
C LYS A 168 6.75 -15.96 9.07
N HIS A 169 7.20 -15.13 8.13
CA HIS A 169 8.56 -14.58 8.14
C HIS A 169 8.87 -13.73 9.39
N VAL A 170 7.88 -12.99 9.89
CA VAL A 170 8.02 -12.25 11.15
C VAL A 170 8.24 -13.20 12.32
N LEU A 171 7.44 -14.26 12.44
CA LEU A 171 7.57 -15.27 13.50
C LEU A 171 8.91 -16.00 13.43
N GLU A 172 9.31 -16.47 12.26
CA GLU A 172 10.63 -17.12 12.04
C GLU A 172 11.78 -16.20 12.44
N GLY A 173 11.68 -14.90 12.12
CA GLY A 173 12.67 -13.92 12.54
C GLY A 173 12.72 -13.68 14.05
N LEU A 174 11.57 -13.71 14.72
CA LEU A 174 11.49 -13.62 16.19
C LEU A 174 12.12 -14.84 16.86
N GLU A 175 11.84 -16.05 16.35
CA GLU A 175 12.43 -17.31 16.82
C GLU A 175 13.96 -17.34 16.62
N ALA A 176 14.42 -16.85 15.47
CA ALA A 176 15.85 -16.72 15.16
C ALA A 176 16.54 -15.55 15.91
N GLY A 177 15.82 -14.76 16.71
CA GLY A 177 16.38 -13.64 17.46
C GLY A 177 16.82 -12.45 16.61
N LEU A 178 16.28 -12.31 15.39
CA LEU A 178 16.60 -11.21 14.49
C LEU A 178 16.10 -9.87 15.05
N ARG A 179 16.83 -8.80 14.77
CA ARG A 179 16.47 -7.42 15.13
C ARG A 179 15.96 -6.64 13.91
N PRO A 180 15.09 -5.64 14.10
CA PRO A 180 14.44 -5.26 15.35
C PRO A 180 13.36 -6.28 15.76
N ARG A 181 13.11 -6.39 17.07
CA ARG A 181 12.03 -7.26 17.58
C ARG A 181 10.69 -6.57 17.31
N MET A 182 9.83 -7.20 16.51
CA MET A 182 8.50 -6.69 16.20
C MET A 182 7.48 -7.12 17.25
N GLN A 183 6.61 -6.22 17.69
CA GLN A 183 5.55 -6.50 18.67
C GLN A 183 4.30 -7.03 17.97
N LEU A 184 4.42 -8.15 17.27
CA LEU A 184 3.33 -8.71 16.47
C LEU A 184 2.16 -9.18 17.36
N GLN A 185 0.96 -8.62 17.14
CA GLN A 185 -0.25 -9.01 17.88
C GLN A 185 -1.06 -10.14 17.18
N ALA A 186 -0.68 -10.55 15.98
CA ALA A 186 -1.56 -11.29 15.06
C ALA A 186 -1.52 -12.83 15.11
N ALA A 187 -0.82 -13.48 16.05
CA ALA A 187 -0.68 -14.95 16.04
C ALA A 187 -1.41 -15.68 17.18
N LYS A 188 -1.92 -14.96 18.19
CA LYS A 188 -2.45 -15.61 19.42
C LYS A 188 -3.96 -15.85 19.43
N TYR A 189 -4.72 -15.18 18.57
CA TYR A 189 -6.19 -15.10 18.72
C TYR A 189 -7.00 -15.54 17.49
N ILE A 190 -6.44 -15.49 16.27
CA ILE A 190 -7.22 -15.70 15.03
C ILE A 190 -7.00 -17.08 14.41
N CYS A 191 -5.78 -17.65 14.50
CA CYS A 191 -5.41 -18.84 13.70
C CYS A 191 -5.20 -20.13 14.50
N HIS A 192 -5.39 -20.15 15.82
CA HIS A 192 -5.16 -21.33 16.68
C HIS A 192 -3.86 -22.12 16.33
N GLU A 193 -2.79 -21.40 15.95
CA GLU A 193 -1.48 -21.96 15.58
C GLU A 193 -1.41 -22.82 14.30
N ASP A 194 -2.46 -22.88 13.45
CA ASP A 194 -2.41 -23.62 12.17
C ASP A 194 -2.22 -22.69 10.97
N TYR A 195 -0.97 -22.59 10.49
CA TYR A 195 -0.55 -21.70 9.40
C TYR A 195 -0.36 -22.41 8.05
N VAL A 196 -0.60 -23.72 7.98
CA VAL A 196 -0.14 -24.56 6.84
C VAL A 196 -1.31 -25.21 6.09
N ASN A 197 -2.46 -25.43 6.73
CA ASN A 197 -3.59 -26.13 6.11
C ASN A 197 -4.70 -25.18 5.66
N TYR A 198 -4.53 -24.54 4.49
CA TYR A 198 -5.68 -24.01 3.77
C TYR A 198 -6.37 -25.14 3.01
N SER A 199 -7.57 -25.51 3.45
CA SER A 199 -8.45 -26.42 2.71
C SER A 199 -8.90 -25.75 1.40
N ILE A 200 -8.40 -26.24 0.27
CA ILE A 200 -8.87 -25.91 -1.09
C ILE A 200 -10.37 -26.24 -1.28
N ASN A 201 -10.98 -26.99 -0.36
CA ASN A 201 -12.36 -27.47 -0.49
C ASN A 201 -13.47 -26.48 -0.11
N ASN A 202 -13.16 -25.23 0.26
CA ASN A 202 -14.22 -24.22 0.38
C ASN A 202 -14.68 -23.64 -0.96
N THR A 203 -13.96 -23.91 -2.06
CA THR A 203 -14.30 -23.41 -3.40
C THR A 203 -15.40 -24.25 -4.08
N LEU A 204 -15.70 -25.45 -3.57
CA LEU A 204 -16.66 -26.40 -4.19
C LEU A 204 -18.07 -26.42 -3.57
N ARG A 205 -18.45 -25.39 -2.78
CA ARG A 205 -19.82 -25.28 -2.22
C ARG A 205 -20.56 -23.97 -2.52
N VAL A 206 -20.10 -23.19 -3.52
CA VAL A 206 -20.79 -21.95 -3.94
C VAL A 206 -21.52 -22.11 -5.29
N THR A 207 -21.32 -23.20 -6.03
CA THR A 207 -22.10 -23.48 -7.25
C THR A 207 -23.37 -24.28 -6.94
N ALA A 208 -24.37 -23.63 -6.33
CA ALA A 208 -25.75 -24.14 -6.29
C ALA A 208 -26.83 -23.07 -5.99
N LEU A 209 -26.60 -21.80 -6.33
CA LEU A 209 -27.63 -20.75 -6.21
C LEU A 209 -27.77 -19.98 -7.54
N GLN A 210 -28.74 -20.46 -8.33
CA GLN A 210 -29.58 -19.77 -9.32
C GLN A 210 -28.99 -18.59 -10.10
N ALA A 211 -28.70 -18.88 -11.39
CA ALA A 211 -28.17 -17.98 -12.41
C ALA A 211 -29.20 -17.00 -13.05
N GLU A 212 -30.38 -16.79 -12.46
CA GLU A 212 -31.41 -15.92 -13.06
C GLU A 212 -31.61 -14.57 -12.36
N CYS A 213 -31.05 -14.34 -11.16
CA CYS A 213 -31.20 -13.07 -10.42
C CYS A 213 -29.93 -12.20 -10.34
N LEU A 214 -28.81 -12.60 -10.95
CA LEU A 214 -27.51 -11.90 -10.80
C LEU A 214 -27.18 -10.89 -11.92
N LEU A 215 -28.05 -10.70 -12.91
CA LEU A 215 -27.78 -9.88 -14.11
C LEU A 215 -27.59 -8.37 -13.84
N GLN A 216 -27.71 -7.90 -12.60
CA GLN A 216 -27.51 -6.49 -12.21
C GLN A 216 -26.65 -6.32 -10.95
N ILE A 217 -26.16 -7.40 -10.33
CA ILE A 217 -25.36 -7.32 -9.11
C ILE A 217 -23.90 -7.14 -9.49
N ASN A 218 -23.25 -6.10 -8.98
CA ASN A 218 -21.81 -5.95 -9.08
C ASN A 218 -21.13 -7.08 -8.28
N LEU A 219 -20.52 -8.03 -9.00
CA LEU A 219 -19.93 -9.23 -8.39
C LEU A 219 -18.71 -8.92 -7.51
N ALA A 220 -18.06 -7.77 -7.71
CA ALA A 220 -16.98 -7.32 -6.85
C ALA A 220 -17.50 -6.57 -5.62
N GLN A 221 -18.64 -5.88 -5.73
CA GLN A 221 -19.23 -5.06 -4.66
C GLN A 221 -20.75 -5.10 -4.74
N ILE A 222 -21.39 -6.08 -4.08
CA ILE A 222 -22.83 -6.39 -4.26
C ILE A 222 -23.80 -5.24 -3.93
N LEU A 223 -23.34 -4.23 -3.18
CA LEU A 223 -24.11 -3.04 -2.79
C LEU A 223 -23.93 -1.88 -3.77
N GLU A 224 -23.02 -1.98 -4.74
CA GLU A 224 -22.70 -0.93 -5.69
C GLU A 224 -23.39 -1.14 -7.04
N PRO A 225 -23.69 -0.04 -7.77
CA PRO A 225 -24.16 -0.15 -9.13
C PRO A 225 -23.13 -0.86 -10.02
N GLN A 226 -23.62 -1.44 -11.12
CA GLN A 226 -22.78 -1.98 -12.17
C GLN A 226 -22.13 -0.83 -12.96
N CYS A 227 -20.80 -0.77 -12.93
CA CYS A 227 -20.00 0.33 -13.47
C CYS A 227 -18.98 -0.19 -14.50
N ALA A 228 -18.65 0.63 -15.49
CA ALA A 228 -17.60 0.30 -16.45
C ALA A 228 -16.23 0.24 -15.75
N TYR A 229 -15.44 -0.80 -16.05
CA TYR A 229 -14.04 -0.85 -15.62
C TYR A 229 -13.20 0.12 -16.46
N ALA A 230 -12.38 0.93 -15.79
CA ALA A 230 -11.39 1.77 -16.47
C ALA A 230 -10.30 0.86 -17.06
N SER A 231 -10.29 0.68 -18.39
CA SER A 231 -9.26 -0.05 -19.12
C SER A 231 -8.41 0.91 -19.94
N GLY A 232 -7.08 0.79 -19.86
CA GLY A 232 -6.13 1.55 -20.68
C GLY A 232 -6.08 1.11 -22.16
N LYS A 233 -6.82 0.07 -22.55
CA LYS A 233 -6.97 -0.37 -23.93
C LYS A 233 -8.44 -0.22 -24.35
N PRO A 234 -8.74 0.52 -25.43
CA PRO A 234 -10.07 0.55 -26.01
C PRO A 234 -10.32 -0.82 -26.65
N LYS A 235 -10.91 -1.75 -25.91
CA LYS A 235 -11.59 -2.89 -26.52
C LYS A 235 -12.99 -2.41 -26.89
N GLU A 236 -13.48 -2.81 -28.07
CA GLU A 236 -14.88 -2.65 -28.42
C GLU A 236 -15.72 -3.27 -27.30
N VAL A 237 -16.41 -2.41 -26.56
CA VAL A 237 -17.34 -2.83 -25.52
C VAL A 237 -18.56 -3.34 -26.26
N GLU A 238 -18.87 -4.63 -26.10
CA GLU A 238 -20.13 -5.18 -26.57
C GLU A 238 -21.25 -4.41 -25.84
N TRP A 239 -21.97 -3.59 -26.61
CA TRP A 239 -22.98 -2.66 -26.11
C TRP A 239 -24.19 -3.41 -25.56
N ASN A 240 -24.13 -3.81 -24.29
CA ASN A 240 -25.34 -4.12 -23.55
C ASN A 240 -25.88 -2.80 -22.97
N LEU A 241 -27.19 -2.56 -23.11
CA LEU A 241 -27.93 -1.34 -22.75
C LEU A 241 -27.81 -0.88 -21.27
N ARG A 242 -26.94 -1.51 -20.46
CA ARG A 242 -26.73 -1.28 -19.02
C ARG A 242 -25.33 -0.78 -18.64
N VAL A 243 -24.46 -0.45 -19.59
CA VAL A 243 -23.17 0.20 -19.30
C VAL A 243 -23.33 1.71 -19.50
N GLN A 244 -23.71 2.42 -18.44
CA GLN A 244 -23.64 3.88 -18.46
C GLN A 244 -22.19 4.32 -18.27
N GLU A 245 -21.77 5.22 -19.16
CA GLU A 245 -20.59 6.10 -19.07
C GLU A 245 -19.26 5.67 -19.72
N LEU A 246 -19.28 5.52 -21.04
CA LEU A 246 -18.10 5.71 -21.91
C LEU A 246 -17.77 7.20 -22.18
N LYS A 247 -18.53 8.16 -21.63
CA LYS A 247 -18.33 9.60 -21.90
C LYS A 247 -17.34 10.28 -20.96
N THR A 248 -16.94 9.64 -19.85
CA THR A 248 -16.25 10.32 -18.76
C THR A 248 -14.78 10.63 -19.05
N MET A 249 -14.10 9.85 -19.90
CA MET A 249 -12.69 10.12 -20.25
C MET A 249 -12.52 11.41 -21.06
N ASN A 250 -13.44 11.73 -21.98
CA ASN A 250 -13.46 13.01 -22.69
C ASN A 250 -14.01 14.15 -21.82
N TYR A 251 -14.97 13.87 -20.91
CA TYR A 251 -15.51 14.87 -19.99
C TYR A 251 -14.47 15.36 -18.96
N LEU A 252 -13.61 14.47 -18.45
CA LEU A 252 -12.52 14.82 -17.52
C LEU A 252 -11.41 15.66 -18.16
N LEU A 253 -11.38 15.75 -19.49
CA LEU A 253 -10.43 16.59 -20.23
C LEU A 253 -10.98 18.00 -20.50
N LEU A 254 -12.29 18.22 -20.35
CA LEU A 254 -12.96 19.43 -20.84
C LEU A 254 -13.54 20.36 -19.76
N GLU A 255 -13.78 19.91 -18.52
CA GLU A 255 -14.46 20.76 -17.53
C GLU A 255 -13.79 20.87 -16.15
N THR A 256 -13.99 22.03 -15.54
CA THR A 256 -13.49 22.47 -14.23
C THR A 256 -14.34 21.98 -13.05
N LYS A 257 -15.38 21.19 -13.29
CA LYS A 257 -16.21 20.54 -12.24
C LYS A 257 -16.14 19.02 -12.38
N LEU A 258 -15.82 18.36 -11.26
CA LEU A 258 -15.88 16.91 -11.14
C LEU A 258 -17.35 16.46 -11.26
N PRO A 259 -17.68 15.49 -12.14
CA PRO A 259 -19.02 14.90 -12.18
C PRO A 259 -19.33 14.19 -10.86
N GLU A 260 -20.62 14.02 -10.56
CA GLU A 260 -21.07 13.25 -9.40
C GLU A 260 -20.58 11.80 -9.56
N LEU A 261 -19.60 11.40 -8.74
CA LEU A 261 -18.93 10.10 -8.86
C LEU A 261 -19.84 8.99 -8.34
N GLN A 262 -20.72 8.47 -9.20
CA GLN A 262 -21.65 7.38 -8.83
C GLN A 262 -20.99 6.01 -8.75
N CYS A 263 -19.76 5.87 -9.28
CA CYS A 263 -19.03 4.60 -9.37
C CYS A 263 -17.66 4.68 -8.68
N ARG A 264 -17.37 3.72 -7.80
CA ARG A 264 -16.06 3.59 -7.11
C ARG A 264 -14.87 3.55 -8.09
N GLY A 265 -15.07 2.96 -9.28
CA GLY A 265 -14.06 2.88 -10.33
C GLY A 265 -13.50 4.24 -10.77
N PHE A 266 -14.31 5.30 -10.75
CA PHE A 266 -13.83 6.63 -11.11
C PHE A 266 -12.85 7.19 -10.09
N THR A 267 -13.01 6.84 -8.82
CA THR A 267 -12.09 7.31 -7.79
C THR A 267 -10.69 6.76 -8.05
N TYR A 268 -10.53 5.47 -8.39
CA TYR A 268 -9.23 4.93 -8.82
C TYR A 268 -8.59 5.70 -10.00
N VAL A 269 -9.39 6.11 -11.00
CA VAL A 269 -8.89 6.94 -12.12
C VAL A 269 -8.42 8.31 -11.65
N LEU A 270 -9.14 8.93 -10.70
CA LEU A 270 -8.75 10.21 -10.11
C LEU A 270 -7.49 10.08 -9.24
N ALA A 271 -7.33 9.03 -8.43
CA ALA A 271 -6.07 8.74 -7.74
C ALA A 271 -4.95 8.62 -8.74
N TYR A 272 -5.14 7.81 -9.79
CA TYR A 272 -4.13 7.59 -10.79
C TYR A 272 -3.70 8.90 -11.46
N LYS A 273 -4.67 9.74 -11.88
CA LYS A 273 -4.38 11.05 -12.46
C LYS A 273 -3.68 11.99 -11.49
N TRP A 274 -4.09 11.99 -10.22
CA TRP A 274 -3.48 12.84 -9.19
C TRP A 274 -2.06 12.40 -8.84
N LEU A 275 -1.84 11.09 -8.63
CA LEU A 275 -0.51 10.51 -8.37
C LEU A 275 0.45 10.72 -9.54
N ASN A 276 -0.06 10.76 -10.77
CA ASN A 276 0.76 10.97 -11.97
C ASN A 276 0.88 12.44 -12.39
N ASP A 277 0.39 13.40 -11.60
CA ASP A 277 0.70 14.83 -11.80
C ASP A 277 2.16 15.10 -11.36
N ASP A 278 2.95 15.73 -12.22
CA ASP A 278 4.39 15.95 -11.98
C ASP A 278 4.69 16.69 -10.67
N ILE A 279 3.80 17.61 -10.28
CA ILE A 279 3.98 18.39 -9.05
C ILE A 279 3.67 17.52 -7.83
N VAL A 280 2.66 16.65 -7.93
CA VAL A 280 2.37 15.66 -6.89
C VAL A 280 3.53 14.68 -6.76
N ARG A 281 4.03 14.13 -7.86
CA ARG A 281 5.20 13.22 -7.86
C ARG A 281 6.42 13.87 -7.21
N LYS A 282 6.70 15.13 -7.57
CA LYS A 282 7.79 15.91 -6.99
C LYS A 282 7.60 16.15 -5.49
N ALA A 283 6.37 16.47 -5.06
CA ALA A 283 6.04 16.63 -3.64
C ALA A 283 6.20 15.32 -2.87
N LEU A 284 5.82 14.19 -3.48
CA LEU A 284 5.97 12.83 -2.94
C LEU A 284 7.40 12.29 -3.03
N HIS A 285 8.35 13.06 -3.58
CA HIS A 285 9.74 12.63 -3.82
C HIS A 285 9.86 11.34 -4.64
N VAL A 286 8.90 11.12 -5.55
CA VAL A 286 8.92 9.99 -6.49
C VAL A 286 10.13 10.15 -7.41
N ARG A 287 10.95 9.10 -7.49
CA ARG A 287 12.15 9.11 -8.32
C ARG A 287 11.76 8.96 -9.80
N GLU A 288 12.45 9.71 -10.66
CA GLU A 288 12.37 9.49 -12.10
C GLU A 288 13.19 8.25 -12.44
N VAL A 289 12.52 7.21 -12.94
CA VAL A 289 13.15 5.95 -13.33
C VAL A 289 12.92 5.79 -14.83
N CYS A 290 13.99 5.78 -15.61
CA CYS A 290 13.91 5.34 -17.00
C CYS A 290 13.79 3.82 -16.99
N ILE A 291 12.59 3.32 -17.27
CA ILE A 291 12.30 1.89 -17.46
C ILE A 291 12.55 1.54 -18.92
#